data_AF-A0A969S372-F1
#
_entry.id   AF-A0A969S372-F1
#
_cell.length_a   1.000
_cell.length_b   1.000
_cell.length_c   1.000
_cell.angle_alpha   90.00
_cell.angle_beta   90.00
_cell.angle_gamma   90.00
#
_symmetry.space_group_name_H-M   'P 1'
#
loop_
_entity.id
_entity.type
_entity.pdbx_description
1 polymer ?
#
loop_
_entity_poly.entity_id
_entity_poly.type
_entity_poly.pdbx_seq_one_letter_code
_entity_poly.pdbx_strand_id
1 'polypeptide(L)'
;MRRDSIFYRLFQQSPSLLFELLEHPPTEAERYRFDSVAVKEPKFEIDGVFLPPTEPGVVYFCEVQFQKDERLYERVFGESFLYFYRNRDRFLDWHAVVIYPSRSKEQTITLPYNDLLNSSRVDRIYLDELGNVGNQPLEVALMLLTTAQEREAPDLARQLLARARASALPAARQQAIMEMISTIMIYKFTNLSRAEVETMLGTSLQETRFYHEVRAEGEEIGRQEGRQEGRQEGRQEGQRSLLLLMLNQKFGELAEALTQAVSRLSVTQSESLAIALFSLNDLSDLEIWLTEHLRQSLQASVQALLQGQIAGQPISSETRQKINQGSLEHLLQIDLSLTSPPESDESL
;
A
#
# COMPACT_ATOMS: atom_id res chain seq x y z
N MET A 1 35.35 -33.38 -1.88
CA MET A 1 34.41 -34.27 -2.60
C MET A 1 34.17 -35.64 -1.96
N ARG A 2 35.18 -36.48 -1.63
CA ARG A 2 34.90 -37.84 -1.06
C ARG A 2 34.42 -37.88 0.40
N ARG A 3 34.73 -36.87 1.22
CA ARG A 3 34.29 -36.78 2.63
C ARG A 3 32.91 -36.12 2.76
N ASP A 4 32.63 -35.15 1.89
CA ASP A 4 31.36 -34.42 1.84
C ASP A 4 30.17 -35.35 1.57
N SER A 5 30.37 -36.42 0.78
CA SER A 5 29.33 -37.43 0.49
C SER A 5 29.00 -38.36 1.65
N ILE A 6 29.86 -38.44 2.68
CA ILE A 6 29.59 -39.23 3.89
C ILE A 6 28.68 -38.42 4.82
N PHE A 7 29.03 -37.16 5.11
CA PHE A 7 28.19 -36.27 5.93
C PHE A 7 26.83 -36.01 5.29
N TYR A 8 26.79 -35.83 3.97
CA TYR A 8 25.53 -35.72 3.23
C TYR A 8 24.60 -36.93 3.48
N ARG A 9 25.13 -38.15 3.38
CA ARG A 9 24.36 -39.38 3.64
C ARG A 9 23.95 -39.51 5.11
N LEU A 10 24.84 -39.13 6.03
CA LEU A 10 24.53 -39.15 7.47
C LEU A 10 23.38 -38.21 7.81
N PHE A 11 23.41 -36.95 7.37
CA PHE A 11 22.32 -35.99 7.62
C PHE A 11 21.04 -36.35 6.87
N GLN A 12 21.13 -36.99 5.69
CA GLN A 12 19.96 -37.50 4.98
C GLN A 12 19.26 -38.64 5.74
N GLN A 13 20.03 -39.52 6.42
CA GLN A 13 19.48 -40.63 7.21
C GLN A 13 19.05 -40.23 8.61
N SER A 14 19.76 -39.28 9.23
CA SER A 14 19.50 -38.78 10.58
C SER A 14 19.76 -37.27 10.65
N PRO A 15 18.75 -36.44 10.32
CA PRO A 15 18.87 -34.98 10.40
C PRO A 15 19.14 -34.47 11.83
N SER A 16 18.63 -35.19 12.84
CA SER A 16 18.77 -34.83 14.26
C SER A 16 20.23 -34.85 14.73
N LEU A 17 21.12 -35.57 14.04
CA LEU A 17 22.54 -35.71 14.38
C LEU A 17 23.26 -34.36 14.49
N LEU A 18 22.84 -33.33 13.75
CA LEU A 18 23.40 -31.98 13.87
C LEU A 18 23.25 -31.43 15.29
N PHE A 19 22.10 -31.66 15.93
CA PHE A 19 21.78 -31.06 17.22
C PHE A 19 22.48 -31.75 18.39
N GLU A 20 22.93 -33.00 18.24
CA GLU A 20 23.78 -33.68 19.22
C GLU A 20 25.16 -33.00 19.37
N LEU A 21 25.58 -32.23 18.36
CA LEU A 21 26.86 -31.50 18.37
C LEU A 21 26.77 -30.13 19.05
N LEU A 22 25.57 -29.66 19.38
CA LEU A 22 25.35 -28.34 19.95
C LEU A 22 25.27 -28.41 21.48
N GLU A 23 25.89 -27.43 22.17
CA GLU A 23 25.79 -27.32 23.64
C GLU A 23 24.35 -27.06 24.10
N HIS A 24 23.54 -26.41 23.26
CA HIS A 24 22.15 -26.05 23.53
C HIS A 24 21.25 -26.38 22.31
N PRO A 25 20.79 -27.63 22.16
CA PRO A 25 19.91 -28.02 21.06
C PRO A 25 18.48 -27.47 21.23
N PRO A 26 17.74 -27.24 20.13
CA PRO A 26 16.35 -26.80 20.19
C PRO A 26 15.42 -27.92 20.72
N THR A 27 14.35 -27.53 21.43
CA THR A 27 13.38 -28.48 22.02
C THR A 27 12.71 -29.40 21.00
N GLU A 28 12.55 -28.94 19.74
CA GLU A 28 11.94 -29.71 18.66
C GLU A 28 12.96 -30.26 17.64
N ALA A 29 14.20 -30.54 18.07
CA ALA A 29 15.29 -31.03 17.20
C ALA A 29 14.91 -32.21 16.28
N GLU A 30 14.06 -33.12 16.77
CA GLU A 30 13.61 -34.31 16.02
C GLU A 30 12.72 -33.99 14.79
N ARG A 31 12.15 -32.78 14.71
CA ARG A 31 11.24 -32.38 13.63
C ARG A 31 11.93 -31.76 12.42
N TYR A 32 13.24 -31.51 12.50
CA TYR A 32 14.00 -30.92 11.41
C TYR A 32 14.27 -31.95 10.30
N ARG A 33 14.25 -31.49 9.04
CA ARG A 33 14.58 -32.31 7.87
C ARG A 33 15.82 -31.77 7.17
N PHE A 34 16.62 -32.67 6.61
CA PHE A 34 17.75 -32.31 5.75
C PHE A 34 17.28 -32.23 4.29
N ASP A 35 17.63 -31.15 3.59
CA ASP A 35 17.31 -30.93 2.17
C ASP A 35 18.48 -30.20 1.48
N SER A 36 18.64 -30.43 0.17
CA SER A 36 19.69 -29.83 -0.66
C SER A 36 19.05 -29.07 -1.81
N VAL A 37 19.00 -27.73 -1.67
CA VAL A 37 18.28 -26.86 -2.61
C VAL A 37 19.28 -26.02 -3.39
N ALA A 38 19.21 -26.10 -4.72
CA ALA A 38 19.97 -25.23 -5.62
C ALA A 38 19.17 -23.94 -5.88
N VAL A 39 19.70 -22.80 -5.45
CA VAL A 39 19.09 -21.49 -5.69
C VAL A 39 19.61 -20.94 -7.03
N LYS A 40 18.73 -20.74 -8.01
CA LYS A 40 19.07 -20.11 -9.29
C LYS A 40 19.09 -18.59 -9.11
N GLU A 41 20.13 -17.93 -9.62
CA GLU A 41 20.36 -16.50 -9.42
C GLU A 41 19.30 -15.64 -10.15
N PRO A 42 18.47 -14.86 -9.44
CA PRO A 42 17.66 -13.82 -10.06
C PRO A 42 18.53 -12.63 -10.50
N LYS A 43 18.01 -11.79 -11.41
CA LYS A 43 18.61 -10.48 -11.67
C LYS A 43 18.68 -9.69 -10.36
N PHE A 44 19.79 -9.03 -10.18
CA PHE A 44 20.25 -8.50 -8.92
C PHE A 44 20.63 -7.04 -9.10
N GLU A 45 19.95 -6.16 -8.38
CA GLU A 45 20.16 -4.71 -8.46
C GLU A 45 20.19 -4.19 -7.02
N ILE A 46 21.35 -3.71 -6.56
CA ILE A 46 21.48 -2.96 -5.30
C ILE A 46 21.55 -1.49 -5.66
N ASP A 47 20.63 -0.69 -5.14
CA ASP A 47 20.52 0.73 -5.46
C ASP A 47 21.55 1.59 -4.72
N GLY A 48 21.94 1.21 -3.49
CA GLY A 48 22.87 1.99 -2.67
C GLY A 48 24.19 1.27 -2.41
N VAL A 49 25.16 1.34 -3.32
CA VAL A 49 26.54 0.84 -3.09
C VAL A 49 27.54 2.00 -3.11
N PHE A 50 28.23 2.22 -2.00
CA PHE A 50 29.28 3.24 -1.88
C PHE A 50 30.64 2.56 -1.81
N LEU A 51 31.46 2.84 -2.81
CA LEU A 51 32.79 2.26 -2.97
C LEU A 51 33.84 3.07 -2.20
N PRO A 52 34.84 2.40 -1.61
CA PRO A 52 35.93 3.09 -0.93
C PRO A 52 36.77 3.90 -1.93
N PRO A 53 37.38 5.03 -1.50
CA PRO A 53 38.22 5.84 -2.37
C PRO A 53 39.54 5.15 -2.77
N THR A 54 39.94 4.13 -2.01
CA THR A 54 41.13 3.30 -2.26
C THR A 54 40.78 1.84 -2.01
N GLU A 55 41.26 0.94 -2.87
CA GLU A 55 41.06 -0.50 -2.75
C GLU A 55 42.35 -1.19 -2.27
N PRO A 56 42.28 -2.14 -1.30
CA PRO A 56 41.08 -2.58 -0.60
C PRO A 56 40.61 -1.61 0.49
N GLY A 57 39.29 -1.37 0.58
CA GLY A 57 38.68 -0.52 1.59
C GLY A 57 37.30 -1.05 2.05
N VAL A 58 36.58 -0.28 2.87
CA VAL A 58 35.25 -0.68 3.35
C VAL A 58 34.18 -0.27 2.34
N VAL A 59 33.37 -1.23 1.88
CA VAL A 59 32.19 -0.95 1.05
C VAL A 59 30.97 -0.70 1.93
N TYR A 60 30.18 0.32 1.61
CA TYR A 60 28.91 0.58 2.30
C TYR A 60 27.73 0.21 1.41
N PHE A 61 26.77 -0.51 1.98
CA PHE A 61 25.48 -0.80 1.39
C PHE A 61 24.42 0.05 2.09
N CYS A 62 23.62 0.80 1.34
CA CYS A 62 22.56 1.64 1.88
C CYS A 62 21.22 1.24 1.30
N GLU A 63 20.24 1.03 2.16
CA GLU A 63 18.85 0.80 1.77
C GLU A 63 17.96 1.84 2.45
N VAL A 64 17.05 2.44 1.68
CA VAL A 64 16.11 3.44 2.17
C VAL A 64 14.69 2.88 2.07
N GLN A 65 14.06 2.62 3.22
CA GLN A 65 12.80 1.88 3.28
C GLN A 65 11.68 2.69 3.92
N PHE A 66 10.76 3.21 3.09
CA PHE A 66 9.63 4.05 3.54
C PHE A 66 8.34 3.26 3.82
N GLN A 67 8.23 2.06 3.27
CA GLN A 67 7.10 1.16 3.48
C GLN A 67 7.54 -0.04 4.31
N LYS A 68 6.63 -0.67 5.04
CA LYS A 68 7.00 -1.86 5.78
C LYS A 68 7.24 -3.02 4.82
N ASP A 69 8.46 -3.54 4.79
CA ASP A 69 8.83 -4.74 4.05
C ASP A 69 9.30 -5.81 5.05
N GLU A 70 8.53 -6.89 5.16
CA GLU A 70 8.81 -7.98 6.09
C GLU A 70 9.90 -8.94 5.60
N ARG A 71 10.54 -8.64 4.47
CA ARG A 71 11.67 -9.40 3.90
C ARG A 71 12.89 -8.53 3.61
N LEU A 72 12.95 -7.34 4.20
CA LEU A 72 14.01 -6.37 3.91
C LEU A 72 15.39 -6.92 4.28
N TYR A 73 15.53 -7.50 5.48
CA TYR A 73 16.84 -7.93 5.97
C TYR A 73 17.37 -9.15 5.24
N GLU A 74 16.50 -10.10 4.87
CA GLU A 74 16.78 -11.21 3.96
C GLU A 74 17.44 -10.69 2.67
N ARG A 75 16.80 -9.68 2.07
CA ARG A 75 17.22 -9.06 0.82
C ARG A 75 18.52 -8.30 1.01
N VAL A 76 18.56 -7.31 1.88
CA VAL A 76 19.75 -6.46 2.12
C VAL A 76 20.99 -7.29 2.44
N PHE A 77 20.92 -8.27 3.35
CA PHE A 77 22.10 -9.07 3.70
C PHE A 77 22.47 -10.08 2.62
N GLY A 78 21.48 -10.79 2.05
CA GLY A 78 21.74 -11.71 0.95
C GLY A 78 22.40 -11.00 -0.24
N GLU A 79 21.91 -9.81 -0.54
CA GLU A 79 22.42 -8.99 -1.61
C GLU A 79 23.81 -8.42 -1.31
N SER A 80 23.97 -7.73 -0.19
CA SER A 80 25.25 -7.17 0.23
C SER A 80 26.36 -8.22 0.25
N PHE A 81 26.09 -9.41 0.79
CA PHE A 81 27.09 -10.48 0.88
C PHE A 81 27.40 -11.13 -0.47
N LEU A 82 26.42 -11.25 -1.36
CA LEU A 82 26.68 -11.75 -2.71
C LEU A 82 27.56 -10.77 -3.49
N TYR A 83 27.28 -9.46 -3.41
CA TYR A 83 28.10 -8.45 -4.05
C TYR A 83 29.51 -8.41 -3.46
N PHE A 84 29.62 -8.43 -2.13
CA PHE A 84 30.90 -8.48 -1.42
C PHE A 84 31.71 -9.72 -1.81
N TYR A 85 31.10 -10.90 -1.82
CA TYR A 85 31.74 -12.16 -2.24
C TYR A 85 32.29 -12.08 -3.67
N ARG A 86 31.50 -11.56 -4.62
CA ARG A 86 31.92 -11.41 -6.02
C ARG A 86 33.07 -10.43 -6.22
N ASN A 87 33.25 -9.50 -5.28
CA ASN A 87 34.27 -8.44 -5.33
C ASN A 87 35.26 -8.55 -4.15
N ARG A 88 35.42 -9.74 -3.56
CA ARG A 88 36.17 -9.94 -2.30
C ARG A 88 37.58 -9.36 -2.27
N ASP A 89 38.26 -9.28 -3.41
CA ASP A 89 39.64 -8.80 -3.48
C ASP A 89 39.71 -7.25 -3.51
N ARG A 90 38.57 -6.57 -3.74
CA ARG A 90 38.45 -5.11 -3.77
C ARG A 90 38.13 -4.51 -2.41
N PHE A 91 37.65 -5.32 -1.46
CA PHE A 91 37.11 -4.83 -0.20
C PHE A 91 37.76 -5.52 1.00
N LEU A 92 38.10 -4.70 2.01
CA LEU A 92 38.62 -5.17 3.29
C LEU A 92 37.48 -5.61 4.22
N ASP A 93 36.39 -4.85 4.23
CA ASP A 93 35.22 -5.10 5.06
C ASP A 93 33.96 -4.52 4.40
N TRP A 94 32.80 -4.78 5.00
CA TRP A 94 31.51 -4.24 4.59
C TRP A 94 30.80 -3.55 5.75
N HIS A 95 29.91 -2.63 5.40
CA HIS A 95 29.04 -1.94 6.35
C HIS A 95 27.66 -1.74 5.71
N ALA A 96 26.59 -1.90 6.48
CA ALA A 96 25.22 -1.69 6.01
C ALA A 96 24.57 -0.53 6.76
N VAL A 97 23.83 0.31 6.04
CA VAL A 97 23.05 1.42 6.58
C VAL A 97 21.62 1.26 6.09
N VAL A 98 20.67 1.15 7.01
CA VAL A 98 19.25 1.08 6.67
C VAL A 98 18.56 2.31 7.22
N ILE A 99 17.91 3.07 6.34
CA ILE A 99 17.25 4.33 6.69
C ILE A 99 15.73 4.14 6.64
N TYR A 100 15.07 4.45 7.76
CA TYR A 100 13.63 4.37 7.92
C TYR A 100 13.04 5.74 8.26
N PRO A 101 11.77 6.01 7.89
CA PRO A 101 11.08 7.20 8.36
C PRO A 101 10.77 7.11 9.87
N SER A 102 10.49 5.91 10.39
CA SER A 102 10.28 5.63 11.82
C SER A 102 10.43 4.15 12.13
N ARG A 103 10.61 3.79 13.42
CA ARG A 103 10.67 2.38 13.88
C ARG A 103 9.48 1.54 13.45
N SER A 104 8.30 2.15 13.29
CA SER A 104 7.08 1.45 12.88
C SER A 104 7.15 0.83 11.48
N LYS A 105 8.09 1.30 10.64
CA LYS A 105 8.30 0.79 9.27
C LYS A 105 9.37 -0.29 9.19
N GLU A 106 10.09 -0.55 10.28
CA GLU A 106 11.03 -1.66 10.35
C GLU A 106 10.29 -3.01 10.29
N GLN A 107 10.96 -4.00 9.70
CA GLN A 107 10.52 -5.40 9.68
C GLN A 107 10.26 -5.90 11.11
N THR A 108 9.18 -6.64 11.30
CA THR A 108 8.76 -7.11 12.64
C THR A 108 9.66 -8.23 13.14
N ILE A 109 9.99 -9.17 12.27
CA ILE A 109 10.76 -10.36 12.60
C ILE A 109 12.24 -10.07 12.34
N THR A 110 12.96 -9.72 13.39
CA THR A 110 14.40 -9.39 13.32
C THR A 110 15.29 -10.45 13.98
N LEU A 111 14.70 -11.37 14.75
CA LEU A 111 15.43 -12.40 15.50
C LEU A 111 16.43 -13.19 14.65
N PRO A 112 16.13 -13.60 13.39
CA PRO A 112 17.09 -14.33 12.56
C PRO A 112 18.37 -13.53 12.22
N TYR A 113 18.32 -12.20 12.33
CA TYR A 113 19.39 -11.28 11.94
C TYR A 113 20.01 -10.55 13.12
N ASN A 114 19.61 -10.89 14.35
CA ASN A 114 19.93 -10.10 15.54
C ASN A 114 21.44 -9.92 15.74
N ASP A 115 22.26 -10.92 15.41
CA ASP A 115 23.71 -10.84 15.49
C ASP A 115 24.30 -9.80 14.52
N LEU A 116 23.74 -9.72 13.31
CA LEU A 116 24.14 -8.72 12.32
C LEU A 116 23.63 -7.33 12.73
N LEU A 117 22.35 -7.23 13.10
CA LEU A 117 21.69 -5.98 13.46
C LEU A 117 22.25 -5.32 14.73
N ASN A 118 22.84 -6.11 15.63
CA ASN A 118 23.51 -5.62 16.84
C ASN A 118 25.03 -5.51 16.68
N SER A 119 25.57 -5.85 15.50
CA SER A 119 26.99 -5.67 15.21
C SER A 119 27.32 -4.19 14.95
N SER A 120 28.59 -3.82 15.08
CA SER A 120 29.06 -2.47 14.72
C SER A 120 29.09 -2.21 13.20
N ARG A 121 28.67 -3.17 12.36
CA ARG A 121 28.66 -3.07 10.90
C ARG A 121 27.30 -2.70 10.33
N VAL A 122 26.27 -2.59 11.17
CA VAL A 122 24.91 -2.29 10.71
C VAL A 122 24.35 -1.11 11.49
N ASP A 123 24.09 -0.02 10.77
CA ASP A 123 23.42 1.15 11.31
C ASP A 123 21.96 1.18 10.86
N ARG A 124 21.05 1.31 11.82
CA ARG A 124 19.63 1.57 11.58
C ARG A 124 19.32 3.01 11.96
N ILE A 125 19.04 3.82 10.95
CA ILE A 125 18.77 5.25 11.09
C ILE A 125 17.25 5.47 10.99
N TYR A 126 16.67 6.09 12.02
CA TYR A 126 15.26 6.47 12.03
C TYR A 126 15.17 7.98 11.92
N LEU A 127 14.57 8.48 10.83
CA LEU A 127 14.54 9.89 10.50
C LEU A 127 13.80 10.71 11.56
N ASP A 128 12.71 10.19 12.13
CA ASP A 128 11.97 10.81 13.22
C ASP A 128 12.77 10.94 14.54
N GLU A 129 13.88 10.21 14.69
CA GLU A 129 14.78 10.27 15.85
C GLU A 129 15.96 11.23 15.69
N LEU A 130 16.14 11.81 14.49
CA LEU A 130 17.23 12.76 14.22
C LEU A 130 16.98 14.16 14.82
N GLY A 131 15.84 14.39 15.46
CA GLY A 131 15.53 15.66 16.13
C GLY A 131 15.11 16.79 15.17
N ASN A 132 15.16 18.03 15.66
CA ASN A 132 14.54 19.16 14.96
C ASN A 132 15.28 19.56 13.67
N VAL A 133 14.52 19.67 12.59
CA VAL A 133 14.96 20.07 11.23
C VAL A 133 15.82 21.35 11.23
N GLY A 134 15.48 22.33 12.08
CA GLY A 134 16.20 23.60 12.19
C GLY A 134 17.67 23.48 12.63
N ASN A 135 18.02 22.42 13.37
CA ASN A 135 19.35 22.20 13.91
C ASN A 135 20.19 21.22 13.08
N GLN A 136 19.57 20.56 12.10
CA GLN A 136 20.25 19.56 11.28
C GLN A 136 20.96 20.19 10.08
N PRO A 137 22.06 19.58 9.58
CA PRO A 137 22.65 19.95 8.28
C PRO A 137 21.59 19.99 7.18
N LEU A 138 21.77 20.86 6.19
CA LEU A 138 20.76 21.13 5.17
C LEU A 138 20.30 19.84 4.46
N GLU A 139 21.23 18.96 4.13
CA GLU A 139 20.98 17.68 3.46
C GLU A 139 20.20 16.69 4.34
N VAL A 140 20.51 16.62 5.64
CA VAL A 140 19.75 15.80 6.59
C VAL A 140 18.34 16.37 6.75
N ALA A 141 18.22 17.70 6.82
CA ALA A 141 16.97 18.39 6.93
C ALA A 141 16.06 18.20 5.69
N LEU A 142 16.64 18.02 4.49
CA LEU A 142 15.89 17.59 3.30
C LEU A 142 15.31 16.18 3.45
N MET A 143 16.08 15.24 4.00
CA MET A 143 15.56 13.89 4.27
C MET A 143 14.39 13.95 5.25
N LEU A 144 14.48 14.78 6.30
CA LEU A 144 13.38 14.98 7.24
C LEU A 144 12.13 15.62 6.62
N LEU A 145 12.29 16.46 5.59
CA LEU A 145 11.14 17.02 4.88
C LEU A 145 10.27 15.94 4.23
N THR A 146 10.87 14.83 3.80
CA THR A 146 10.13 13.71 3.20
C THR A 146 9.16 13.07 4.19
N THR A 147 9.51 13.05 5.48
CA THR A 147 8.69 12.46 6.56
C THR A 147 7.81 13.47 7.29
N ALA A 148 7.97 14.77 7.02
CA ALA A 148 7.18 15.84 7.65
C ALA A 148 5.67 15.69 7.36
N GLN A 149 4.85 16.03 8.35
CA GLN A 149 3.40 16.07 8.20
C GLN A 149 2.99 17.21 7.24
N GLU A 150 1.90 17.02 6.50
CA GLU A 150 1.39 18.02 5.55
C GLU A 150 1.17 19.40 6.18
N ARG A 151 0.76 19.45 7.46
CA ARG A 151 0.55 20.72 8.16
C ARG A 151 1.84 21.52 8.38
N GLU A 152 2.96 20.83 8.60
CA GLU A 152 4.25 21.43 8.99
C GLU A 152 5.21 21.56 7.80
N ALA A 153 5.05 20.71 6.78
CA ALA A 153 5.91 20.67 5.60
C ALA A 153 6.06 22.02 4.89
N PRO A 154 5.03 22.87 4.73
CA PRO A 154 5.18 24.18 4.08
C PRO A 154 6.12 25.12 4.83
N ASP A 155 6.02 25.18 6.16
CA ASP A 155 6.89 26.01 6.99
C ASP A 155 8.33 25.51 6.96
N LEU A 156 8.52 24.20 7.08
CA LEU A 156 9.84 23.56 6.99
C LEU A 156 10.48 23.77 5.61
N ALA A 157 9.73 23.59 4.54
CA ALA A 157 10.20 23.84 3.19
C ALA A 157 10.64 25.30 3.02
N ARG A 158 9.84 26.28 3.46
CA ARG A 158 10.22 27.70 3.43
C ARG A 158 11.50 27.98 4.20
N GLN A 159 11.67 27.39 5.39
CA GLN A 159 12.91 27.51 6.16
C GLN A 159 14.11 26.91 5.42
N LEU A 160 13.96 25.73 4.80
CA LEU A 160 15.03 25.08 4.04
C LEU A 160 15.41 25.86 2.78
N LEU A 161 14.44 26.43 2.06
CA LEU A 161 14.71 27.30 0.91
C LEU A 161 15.51 28.54 1.35
N ALA A 162 15.15 29.16 2.47
CA ALA A 162 15.88 30.30 3.02
C ALA A 162 17.33 29.92 3.41
N ARG A 163 17.51 28.77 4.07
CA ARG A 163 18.83 28.25 4.45
C ARG A 163 19.69 27.90 3.23
N ALA A 164 19.10 27.27 2.21
CA ALA A 164 19.79 26.94 0.97
C ALA A 164 20.32 28.19 0.27
N ARG A 165 19.49 29.24 0.17
CA ARG A 165 19.88 30.54 -0.40
C ARG A 165 20.96 31.26 0.40
N ALA A 166 20.91 31.18 1.73
CA ALA A 166 21.89 31.79 2.61
C ALA A 166 23.19 30.98 2.76
N SER A 167 23.22 29.73 2.27
CA SER A 167 24.38 28.85 2.39
C SER A 167 25.53 29.31 1.48
N ALA A 168 26.77 29.08 1.91
CA ALA A 168 27.97 29.34 1.09
C ALA A 168 28.23 28.26 0.01
N LEU A 169 27.22 27.46 -0.34
CA LEU A 169 27.34 26.40 -1.35
C LEU A 169 27.44 27.01 -2.77
N PRO A 170 28.07 26.30 -3.73
CA PRO A 170 28.05 26.70 -5.14
C PRO A 170 26.61 26.85 -5.65
N ALA A 171 26.37 27.83 -6.53
CA ALA A 171 25.03 28.12 -7.07
C ALA A 171 24.32 26.88 -7.67
N ALA A 172 25.06 26.02 -8.37
CA ALA A 172 24.53 24.77 -8.91
C ALA A 172 23.99 23.83 -7.81
N ARG A 173 24.67 23.76 -6.67
CA ARG A 173 24.26 22.91 -5.54
C ARG A 173 23.10 23.53 -4.77
N GLN A 174 23.09 24.84 -4.60
CA GLN A 174 21.93 25.55 -4.05
C GLN A 174 20.68 25.28 -4.90
N GLN A 175 20.81 25.40 -6.22
CA GLN A 175 19.73 25.15 -7.16
C GLN A 175 19.22 23.70 -7.08
N ALA A 176 20.12 22.72 -7.06
CA ALA A 176 19.75 21.31 -6.88
C ALA A 176 18.97 21.06 -5.58
N ILE A 177 19.37 21.69 -4.47
CA ILE A 177 18.66 21.57 -3.19
C ILE A 177 17.26 22.19 -3.28
N MET A 178 17.15 23.38 -3.88
CA MET A 178 15.86 24.04 -4.09
C MET A 178 14.91 23.16 -4.94
N GLU A 179 15.45 22.51 -5.97
CA GLU A 179 14.71 21.57 -6.83
C GLU A 179 14.26 20.31 -6.07
N MET A 180 15.11 19.76 -5.19
CA MET A 180 14.74 18.64 -4.32
C MET A 180 13.61 19.02 -3.37
N ILE A 181 13.67 20.19 -2.72
CA ILE A 181 12.58 20.69 -1.86
C ILE A 181 11.27 20.77 -2.64
N SER A 182 11.34 21.36 -3.83
CA SER A 182 10.19 21.52 -4.74
C SER A 182 9.55 20.18 -5.09
N THR A 183 10.41 19.22 -5.46
CA THR A 183 10.01 17.85 -5.80
C THR A 183 9.30 17.18 -4.62
N ILE A 184 9.90 17.23 -3.44
CA ILE A 184 9.33 16.63 -2.23
C ILE A 184 7.95 17.23 -1.93
N MET A 185 7.80 18.55 -2.09
CA MET A 185 6.53 19.23 -1.86
C MET A 185 5.47 18.85 -2.89
N ILE A 186 5.82 18.72 -4.17
CA ILE A 186 4.87 18.27 -5.21
C ILE A 186 4.38 16.85 -4.93
N TYR A 187 5.28 15.92 -4.61
CA TYR A 187 4.89 14.55 -4.27
C TYR A 187 4.07 14.46 -2.98
N LYS A 188 4.35 15.33 -2.00
CA LYS A 188 3.61 15.36 -0.74
C LYS A 188 2.20 15.92 -0.92
N PHE A 189 2.00 16.87 -1.84
CA PHE A 189 0.72 17.52 -2.10
C PHE A 189 0.20 17.20 -3.51
N THR A 190 -0.10 15.92 -3.75
CA THR A 190 -0.56 15.43 -5.06
C THR A 190 -1.83 16.09 -5.59
N ASN A 191 -2.66 16.64 -4.70
CA ASN A 191 -3.90 17.35 -5.03
C ASN A 191 -3.68 18.83 -5.40
N LEU A 192 -2.47 19.36 -5.23
CA LEU A 192 -2.17 20.75 -5.55
C LEU A 192 -1.47 20.85 -6.90
N SER A 193 -1.90 21.84 -7.69
CA SER A 193 -1.15 22.26 -8.86
C SER A 193 0.18 22.89 -8.45
N ARG A 194 1.13 22.90 -9.39
CA ARG A 194 2.42 23.57 -9.17
C ARG A 194 2.26 25.04 -8.78
N ALA A 195 1.33 25.77 -9.39
CA ALA A 195 1.10 27.18 -9.08
C ALA A 195 0.65 27.35 -7.61
N GLU A 196 -0.13 26.41 -7.10
CA GLU A 196 -0.55 26.39 -5.70
C GLU A 196 0.61 26.05 -4.76
N VAL A 197 1.48 25.09 -5.13
CA VAL A 197 2.72 24.78 -4.38
C VAL A 197 3.69 25.97 -4.40
N GLU A 198 3.87 26.65 -5.53
CA GLU A 198 4.67 27.88 -5.65
C GLU A 198 4.15 29.00 -4.75
N THR A 199 2.82 29.20 -4.78
CA THR A 199 2.14 30.19 -3.93
C THR A 199 2.33 29.85 -2.46
N MET A 200 2.18 28.57 -2.09
CA MET A 200 2.42 28.07 -0.75
C MET A 200 3.86 28.32 -0.30
N LEU A 201 4.85 28.09 -1.16
CA LEU A 201 6.26 28.28 -0.84
C LEU A 201 6.73 29.73 -0.94
N GLY A 202 5.91 30.63 -1.52
CA GLY A 202 6.25 32.04 -1.74
C GLY A 202 7.42 32.23 -2.70
N THR A 203 7.63 31.29 -3.63
CA THR A 203 8.72 31.33 -4.60
C THR A 203 8.34 30.66 -5.91
N SER A 204 8.84 31.20 -7.03
CA SER A 204 8.75 30.52 -8.32
C SER A 204 9.66 29.29 -8.31
N LEU A 205 9.13 28.13 -8.71
CA LEU A 205 9.92 26.93 -8.94
C LEU A 205 10.37 26.95 -10.40
N GLN A 206 11.65 26.68 -10.68
CA GLN A 206 12.12 26.60 -12.07
C GLN A 206 11.67 25.27 -12.68
N GLU A 207 11.30 25.30 -13.97
CA GLU A 207 11.02 24.08 -14.74
C GLU A 207 12.32 23.34 -15.03
N THR A 208 12.40 22.07 -14.64
CA THR A 208 13.58 21.24 -14.86
C THR A 208 13.22 19.93 -15.55
N ARG A 209 14.23 19.23 -16.08
CA ARG A 209 14.02 17.95 -16.78
C ARG A 209 13.34 16.89 -15.91
N PHE A 210 13.72 16.82 -14.63
CA PHE A 210 13.10 15.92 -13.66
C PHE A 210 11.60 16.22 -13.48
N TYR A 211 11.20 17.51 -13.52
CA TYR A 211 9.78 17.88 -13.48
C TYR A 211 8.99 17.38 -14.71
N HIS A 212 9.59 17.35 -15.90
CA HIS A 212 8.94 16.78 -17.08
C HIS A 212 8.71 15.27 -16.93
N GLU A 213 9.67 14.55 -16.32
CA GLU A 213 9.56 13.11 -16.07
C GLU A 213 8.50 12.80 -15.02
N VAL A 214 8.49 13.50 -13.88
CA VAL A 214 7.49 13.33 -12.81
C VAL A 214 6.08 13.66 -13.30
N ARG A 215 5.92 14.71 -14.10
CA ARG A 215 4.63 15.06 -14.70
C ARG A 215 4.14 13.96 -15.66
N ALA A 216 5.04 13.42 -16.49
CA ALA A 216 4.69 12.35 -17.42
C ALA A 216 4.26 11.06 -16.68
N GLU A 217 4.94 10.74 -15.58
CA GLU A 217 4.60 9.60 -14.73
C GLU A 217 3.24 9.78 -14.02
N GLY A 218 3.00 10.96 -13.44
CA GLY A 218 1.71 11.30 -12.83
C GLY A 218 0.54 11.31 -13.83
N GLU A 219 0.76 11.82 -15.06
CA GLU A 219 -0.23 11.76 -16.14
C GLU A 219 -0.51 10.33 -16.61
N GLU A 220 0.49 9.45 -16.60
CA GLU A 220 0.31 8.03 -16.94
C GLU A 220 -0.47 7.29 -15.86
N ILE A 221 -0.16 7.50 -14.57
CA ILE A 221 -0.90 6.92 -13.45
C ILE A 221 -2.37 7.38 -13.49
N GLY A 222 -2.62 8.69 -13.61
CA GLY A 222 -3.98 9.22 -13.69
C GLY A 222 -4.76 8.72 -14.91
N ARG A 223 -4.08 8.50 -16.04
CA ARG A 223 -4.68 7.89 -17.23
C ARG A 223 -5.02 6.42 -17.02
N GLN A 224 -4.21 5.68 -16.28
CA GLN A 224 -4.48 4.28 -15.95
C GLN A 224 -5.65 4.14 -14.97
N GLU A 225 -5.69 4.96 -13.93
CA GLU A 225 -6.82 5.01 -12.98
C GLU A 225 -8.11 5.41 -13.70
N GLY A 226 -8.12 6.51 -14.45
CA GLY A 226 -9.29 6.95 -15.19
C GLY A 226 -9.77 5.94 -16.27
N ARG A 227 -8.85 5.17 -16.88
CA ARG A 227 -9.25 4.06 -17.76
C ARG A 227 -9.86 2.89 -17.00
N GLN A 228 -9.36 2.59 -15.81
CA GLN A 228 -9.92 1.50 -14.99
C GLN A 228 -11.31 1.88 -14.48
N GLU A 229 -11.48 3.09 -13.95
CA GLU A 229 -12.76 3.64 -13.51
C GLU A 229 -13.76 3.68 -14.68
N GLY A 230 -13.38 4.30 -15.81
CA GLY A 230 -14.27 4.37 -16.98
C GLY A 230 -14.64 3.00 -17.57
N ARG A 231 -13.77 1.98 -17.48
CA ARG A 231 -14.14 0.61 -17.86
C ARG A 231 -15.11 -0.03 -16.87
N GLN A 232 -14.95 0.21 -15.57
CA GLN A 232 -15.85 -0.32 -14.55
C GLN A 232 -17.22 0.31 -14.66
N GLU A 233 -17.30 1.64 -14.76
CA GLU A 233 -18.56 2.38 -14.96
C GLU A 233 -19.24 1.95 -16.26
N GLY A 234 -18.51 1.92 -17.38
CA GLY A 234 -19.07 1.49 -18.67
C GLY A 234 -19.55 0.03 -18.67
N ARG A 235 -18.88 -0.86 -17.93
CA ARG A 235 -19.33 -2.25 -17.75
C ARG A 235 -20.61 -2.31 -16.92
N GLN A 236 -20.69 -1.55 -15.83
CA GLN A 236 -21.88 -1.52 -14.97
C GLN A 236 -23.10 -0.95 -15.71
N GLU A 237 -22.94 0.18 -16.41
CA GLU A 237 -24.00 0.77 -17.22
C GLU A 237 -24.47 -0.16 -18.36
N GLY A 238 -23.52 -0.82 -19.04
CA GLY A 238 -23.82 -1.79 -20.09
C GLY A 238 -24.58 -3.02 -19.57
N GLN A 239 -24.14 -3.61 -18.45
CA GLN A 239 -24.83 -4.74 -17.81
C GLN A 239 -26.24 -4.36 -17.36
N ARG A 240 -26.40 -3.19 -16.72
CA ARG A 240 -27.70 -2.69 -16.27
C ARG A 240 -28.66 -2.48 -17.45
N SER A 241 -28.18 -1.85 -18.52
CA SER A 241 -28.98 -1.60 -19.72
C SER A 241 -29.45 -2.91 -20.37
N LEU A 242 -28.55 -3.90 -20.46
CA LEU A 242 -28.88 -5.22 -21.01
C LEU A 242 -29.88 -5.96 -20.12
N LEU A 243 -29.69 -5.96 -18.80
CA LEU A 243 -30.61 -6.58 -17.85
C LEU A 243 -32.01 -5.99 -17.94
N LEU A 244 -32.13 -4.66 -17.96
CA LEU A 244 -33.42 -3.99 -18.11
C LEU A 244 -34.09 -4.35 -19.43
N LEU A 245 -33.33 -4.47 -20.52
CA LEU A 245 -33.86 -4.90 -21.81
C LEU A 245 -34.37 -6.36 -21.76
N MET A 246 -33.61 -7.26 -21.14
CA MET A 246 -34.00 -8.68 -20.99
C MET A 246 -35.22 -8.85 -20.08
N LEU A 247 -35.29 -8.10 -18.98
CA LEU A 247 -36.43 -8.13 -18.07
C LEU A 247 -37.69 -7.56 -18.74
N ASN A 248 -37.57 -6.43 -19.44
CA ASN A 248 -38.68 -5.85 -20.21
C ASN A 248 -39.16 -6.80 -21.32
N GLN A 249 -38.24 -7.51 -21.98
CA GLN A 249 -38.58 -8.50 -23.00
C GLN A 249 -39.33 -9.71 -22.42
N LYS A 250 -39.00 -10.12 -21.18
CA LYS A 250 -39.59 -11.30 -20.54
C LYS A 250 -40.91 -11.01 -19.83
N PHE A 251 -41.02 -9.88 -19.15
CA PHE A 251 -42.16 -9.55 -18.29
C PHE A 251 -43.02 -8.39 -18.80
N GLY A 252 -42.65 -7.77 -19.93
CA GLY A 252 -43.28 -6.53 -20.40
C GLY A 252 -42.70 -5.30 -19.69
N GLU A 253 -43.34 -4.15 -19.89
CA GLU A 253 -42.88 -2.87 -19.33
C GLU A 253 -42.82 -2.94 -17.79
N LEU A 254 -41.60 -2.87 -17.25
CA LEU A 254 -41.36 -2.86 -15.81
C LEU A 254 -41.84 -1.55 -15.19
N ALA A 255 -42.47 -1.66 -14.02
CA ALA A 255 -42.76 -0.49 -13.18
C ALA A 255 -41.47 0.27 -12.83
N GLU A 256 -41.59 1.60 -12.66
CA GLU A 256 -40.46 2.48 -12.38
C GLU A 256 -39.67 2.05 -11.14
N ALA A 257 -40.37 1.58 -10.09
CA ALA A 257 -39.75 1.10 -8.86
C ALA A 257 -38.85 -0.14 -9.08
N LEU A 258 -39.26 -1.08 -9.94
CA LEU A 258 -38.43 -2.25 -10.29
C LEU A 258 -37.22 -1.83 -11.13
N THR A 259 -37.42 -0.88 -12.05
CA THR A 259 -36.33 -0.31 -12.83
C THR A 259 -35.30 0.34 -11.92
N GLN A 260 -35.73 1.14 -10.93
CA GLN A 260 -34.85 1.75 -9.93
C GLN A 260 -34.16 0.71 -9.03
N ALA A 261 -34.84 -0.38 -8.66
CA ALA A 261 -34.24 -1.44 -7.85
C ALA A 261 -33.11 -2.17 -8.61
N VAL A 262 -33.34 -2.56 -9.86
CA VAL A 262 -32.32 -3.17 -10.74
C VAL A 262 -31.14 -2.21 -10.96
N SER A 263 -31.43 -0.92 -11.00
CA SER A 263 -30.44 0.14 -11.18
C SER A 263 -29.47 0.30 -10.01
N ARG A 264 -29.87 -0.13 -8.81
CA ARG A 264 -29.06 -0.06 -7.59
C ARG A 264 -28.20 -1.31 -7.37
N LEU A 265 -28.32 -2.33 -8.23
CA LEU A 265 -27.56 -3.57 -8.09
C LEU A 265 -26.07 -3.34 -8.38
N SER A 266 -25.22 -4.02 -7.62
CA SER A 266 -23.80 -4.12 -7.93
C SER A 266 -23.57 -4.95 -9.21
N VAL A 267 -22.34 -4.91 -9.75
CA VAL A 267 -21.93 -5.75 -10.88
C VAL A 267 -22.17 -7.25 -10.61
N THR A 268 -21.79 -7.73 -9.42
CA THR A 268 -21.94 -9.15 -9.05
C THR A 268 -23.40 -9.57 -8.87
N GLN A 269 -24.23 -8.67 -8.36
CA GLN A 269 -25.68 -8.89 -8.25
C GLN A 269 -26.35 -8.87 -9.63
N SER A 270 -25.93 -7.96 -10.51
CA SER A 270 -26.39 -7.90 -11.90
C SER A 270 -26.09 -9.20 -12.64
N GLU A 271 -24.88 -9.74 -12.51
CA GLU A 271 -24.50 -11.03 -13.09
C GLU A 271 -25.31 -12.20 -12.49
N SER A 272 -25.55 -12.19 -11.18
CA SER A 272 -26.40 -13.18 -10.51
C SER A 272 -27.86 -13.11 -10.99
N LEU A 273 -28.41 -11.90 -11.17
CA LEU A 273 -29.75 -11.70 -11.70
C LEU A 273 -29.85 -12.17 -13.15
N ALA A 274 -28.83 -11.95 -13.98
CA ALA A 274 -28.81 -12.41 -15.37
C ALA A 274 -28.93 -13.94 -15.47
N ILE A 275 -28.33 -14.67 -14.51
CA ILE A 275 -28.45 -16.12 -14.42
C ILE A 275 -29.82 -16.52 -13.85
N ALA A 276 -30.25 -15.89 -12.76
CA ALA A 276 -31.53 -16.17 -12.12
C ALA A 276 -32.70 -15.90 -13.06
N LEU A 277 -32.56 -14.95 -14.00
CA LEU A 277 -33.55 -14.57 -15.00
C LEU A 277 -34.15 -15.79 -15.69
N PHE A 278 -33.35 -16.84 -16.00
CA PHE A 278 -33.85 -18.04 -16.67
C PHE A 278 -34.83 -18.87 -15.83
N SER A 279 -34.78 -18.72 -14.51
CA SER A 279 -35.60 -19.47 -13.55
C SER A 279 -36.81 -18.69 -13.03
N LEU A 280 -36.86 -17.37 -13.23
CA LEU A 280 -37.99 -16.53 -12.83
C LEU A 280 -39.21 -16.82 -13.74
N ASN A 281 -40.40 -17.05 -13.17
CA ASN A 281 -41.60 -17.35 -13.95
C ASN A 281 -42.50 -16.13 -14.11
N ASP A 282 -42.57 -15.28 -13.09
CA ASP A 282 -43.36 -14.04 -13.10
C ASP A 282 -42.67 -12.88 -12.36
N LEU A 283 -43.34 -11.72 -12.30
CA LEU A 283 -42.82 -10.52 -11.65
C LEU A 283 -42.65 -10.67 -10.13
N SER A 284 -43.45 -11.51 -9.47
CA SER A 284 -43.34 -11.76 -8.03
C SER A 284 -42.02 -12.46 -7.70
N ASP A 285 -41.57 -13.38 -8.56
CA ASP A 285 -40.27 -14.04 -8.40
C ASP A 285 -39.12 -13.01 -8.46
N LEU A 286 -39.24 -12.01 -9.35
CA LEU A 286 -38.27 -10.92 -9.47
C LEU A 286 -38.27 -10.02 -8.24
N GLU A 287 -39.45 -9.65 -7.72
CA GLU A 287 -39.61 -8.84 -6.52
C GLU A 287 -39.01 -9.51 -5.28
N ILE A 288 -39.25 -10.81 -5.11
CA ILE A 288 -38.67 -11.62 -4.03
C ILE A 288 -37.16 -11.63 -4.15
N TRP A 289 -36.64 -11.92 -5.36
CA TRP A 289 -35.20 -11.98 -5.59
C TRP A 289 -34.50 -10.65 -5.27
N LEU A 290 -35.06 -9.53 -5.76
CA LEU A 290 -34.51 -8.19 -5.51
C LEU A 290 -34.52 -7.85 -4.02
N THR A 291 -35.61 -8.17 -3.33
CA THR A 291 -35.76 -7.91 -1.89
C THR A 291 -34.73 -8.68 -1.08
N GLU A 292 -34.51 -9.96 -1.36
CA GLU A 292 -33.53 -10.78 -0.65
C GLU A 292 -32.10 -10.28 -0.86
N HIS A 293 -31.72 -9.97 -2.10
CA HIS A 293 -30.34 -9.61 -2.44
C HIS A 293 -29.99 -8.16 -2.05
N LEU A 294 -30.96 -7.23 -2.10
CA LEU A 294 -30.80 -5.89 -1.56
C LEU A 294 -30.70 -5.90 -0.03
N ARG A 295 -31.49 -6.75 0.65
CA ARG A 295 -31.43 -6.92 2.11
C ARG A 295 -30.08 -7.46 2.57
N GLN A 296 -29.54 -8.46 1.88
CA GLN A 296 -28.21 -9.01 2.18
C GLN A 296 -27.11 -7.95 1.99
N SER A 297 -27.20 -7.14 0.93
CA SER A 297 -26.26 -6.03 0.70
C SER A 297 -26.31 -4.98 1.81
N LEU A 298 -27.52 -4.63 2.27
CA LEU A 298 -27.72 -3.70 3.37
C LEU A 298 -27.13 -4.24 4.68
N GLN A 299 -27.39 -5.52 4.99
CA GLN A 299 -26.85 -6.19 6.19
C GLN A 299 -25.32 -6.24 6.17
N ALA A 300 -24.72 -6.61 5.03
CA ALA A 300 -23.27 -6.63 4.86
C ALA A 300 -22.66 -5.23 5.04
N SER A 301 -23.29 -4.20 4.48
CA SER A 301 -22.83 -2.81 4.60
C SER A 301 -22.91 -2.30 6.04
N VAL A 302 -23.99 -2.60 6.75
CA VAL A 302 -24.17 -2.27 8.18
C VAL A 302 -23.12 -2.99 9.03
N GLN A 303 -22.84 -4.26 8.73
CA GLN A 303 -21.85 -5.05 9.47
C GLN A 303 -20.42 -4.56 9.24
N ALA A 304 -20.07 -4.16 8.01
CA ALA A 304 -18.78 -3.54 7.69
C ALA A 304 -18.60 -2.18 8.39
N LEU A 305 -19.66 -1.37 8.49
CA LEU A 305 -19.70 -0.13 9.26
C LEU A 305 -19.46 -0.37 10.75
N LEU A 306 -20.11 -1.37 11.34
CA LEU A 306 -19.90 -1.75 12.74
C LEU A 306 -18.46 -2.22 13.02
N GLN A 307 -17.84 -2.89 12.05
CA GLN A 307 -16.46 -3.38 12.11
C GLN A 307 -15.40 -2.31 11.80
N GLY A 308 -15.81 -1.09 11.42
CA GLY A 308 -14.89 0.01 11.13
C GLY A 308 -14.07 -0.18 9.86
N GLN A 309 -14.56 -0.98 8.90
CA GLN A 309 -13.86 -1.29 7.65
C GLN A 309 -14.13 -0.27 6.54
N ILE A 310 -15.00 0.73 6.78
CA ILE A 310 -15.28 1.82 5.83
C ILE A 310 -14.58 3.08 6.35
N ALA A 311 -13.75 3.71 5.51
CA ALA A 311 -13.00 4.91 5.86
C ALA A 311 -13.95 6.08 6.20
N GLY A 312 -13.97 6.48 7.47
CA GLY A 312 -14.85 7.51 8.02
C GLY A 312 -14.98 7.33 9.54
N GLN A 313 -15.12 8.42 10.29
CA GLN A 313 -14.99 8.49 11.75
C GLN A 313 -15.68 7.35 12.56
N PRO A 314 -15.15 6.99 13.74
CA PRO A 314 -15.70 5.92 14.58
C PRO A 314 -17.15 6.21 14.98
N ILE A 315 -18.04 5.26 14.63
CA ILE A 315 -19.45 5.27 15.01
C ILE A 315 -19.56 5.22 16.54
N SER A 316 -20.36 6.11 17.14
CA SER A 316 -20.55 6.18 18.59
C SER A 316 -21.11 4.87 19.16
N SER A 317 -20.79 4.59 20.43
CA SER A 317 -21.25 3.39 21.15
C SER A 317 -22.78 3.29 21.20
N GLU A 318 -23.48 4.43 21.31
CA GLU A 318 -24.94 4.51 21.26
C GLU A 318 -25.51 4.09 19.91
N THR A 319 -24.92 4.53 18.80
CA THR A 319 -25.35 4.14 17.44
C THR A 319 -25.08 2.66 17.19
N ARG A 320 -23.95 2.12 17.68
CA ARG A 320 -23.67 0.67 17.64
C ARG A 320 -24.70 -0.15 18.43
N GLN A 321 -25.11 0.34 19.59
CA GLN A 321 -26.08 -0.34 20.45
C GLN A 321 -27.49 -0.35 19.85
N LYS A 322 -27.92 0.74 19.21
CA LYS A 322 -29.21 0.83 18.49
C LYS A 322 -29.26 -0.08 17.26
N ILE A 323 -28.15 -0.23 16.52
CA ILE A 323 -28.05 -1.16 15.39
C ILE A 323 -28.10 -2.62 15.86
N ASN A 324 -27.40 -2.94 16.96
CA ASN A 324 -27.36 -4.31 17.51
C ASN A 324 -28.67 -4.75 18.22
N GLN A 325 -29.53 -3.82 18.65
CA GLN A 325 -30.80 -4.12 19.34
C GLN A 325 -31.99 -4.38 18.40
N GLY A 326 -31.76 -4.67 17.11
CA GLY A 326 -32.82 -5.11 16.20
C GLY A 326 -33.59 -3.98 15.50
N SER A 327 -33.11 -2.73 15.56
CA SER A 327 -33.71 -1.60 14.82
C SER A 327 -33.47 -1.66 13.29
N LEU A 328 -32.85 -2.74 12.79
CA LEU A 328 -32.70 -3.04 11.36
C LEU A 328 -34.06 -3.19 10.67
N GLU A 329 -35.08 -3.74 11.34
CA GLU A 329 -36.43 -3.86 10.74
C GLU A 329 -37.11 -2.50 10.52
N HIS A 330 -36.85 -1.54 11.40
CA HIS A 330 -37.42 -0.19 11.32
C HIS A 330 -36.75 0.68 10.24
N LEU A 331 -35.49 0.38 9.90
CA LEU A 331 -34.77 0.98 8.76
C LEU A 331 -35.08 0.27 7.43
N LEU A 332 -35.37 -1.04 7.47
CA LEU A 332 -35.80 -1.82 6.30
C LEU A 332 -37.21 -1.45 5.81
N GLN A 333 -38.10 -0.97 6.68
CA GLN A 333 -39.44 -0.52 6.27
C GLN A 333 -39.44 0.82 5.52
N ILE A 334 -38.37 1.62 5.61
CA ILE A 334 -38.34 2.97 5.03
C ILE A 334 -37.98 2.96 3.52
N ASP A 335 -37.38 1.89 2.99
CA ASP A 335 -36.87 1.84 1.60
C ASP A 335 -37.58 0.80 0.70
N LEU A 336 -38.63 0.13 1.21
CA LEU A 336 -39.41 -0.90 0.50
C LEU A 336 -40.93 -0.66 0.56
N SER A 337 -41.40 0.60 0.64
CA SER A 337 -42.82 0.94 0.46
C SER A 337 -43.27 0.81 -1.01
N LEU A 338 -43.04 -0.35 -1.60
CA LEU A 338 -43.82 -0.89 -2.70
C LEU A 338 -45.12 -1.44 -2.08
N THR A 339 -46.12 -0.58 -1.87
CA THR A 339 -47.57 -0.90 -1.87
C THR A 339 -48.39 0.27 -1.34
N SER A 340 -49.01 1.03 -2.24
CA SER A 340 -50.47 1.33 -2.30
C SER A 340 -50.71 2.56 -3.21
N PRO A 341 -51.64 2.50 -4.17
CA PRO A 341 -52.09 3.69 -4.90
C PRO A 341 -52.87 4.62 -3.94
N PRO A 342 -52.92 5.93 -4.21
CA PRO A 342 -53.80 6.82 -3.44
C PRO A 342 -55.25 6.42 -3.69
N GLU A 343 -56.00 6.15 -2.62
CA GLU A 343 -57.46 6.10 -2.69
C GLU A 343 -57.95 7.43 -3.28
N SER A 344 -58.65 7.32 -4.39
CA SER A 344 -59.41 8.40 -5.02
C SER A 344 -60.55 8.79 -4.10
N ASP A 345 -60.41 9.93 -3.41
CA ASP A 345 -61.51 10.60 -2.73
C ASP A 345 -62.01 11.77 -3.59
N GLU A 346 -62.79 11.41 -4.62
CA GLU A 346 -63.84 12.22 -5.24
C GLU A 346 -65.09 11.33 -5.15
N SER A 347 -66.26 11.73 -4.62
CA SER A 347 -66.91 13.02 -4.57
C SER A 347 -68.25 12.91 -3.80
N LEU A 348 -68.76 14.07 -3.34
CA LEU A 348 -70.13 14.43 -2.88
C LEU A 348 -70.34 14.58 -1.37
#